data_AF-A0A7W0KVU4-F1
#
_entry.id   AF-A0A7W0KVU4-F1
#
_cell.length_a   1.000
_cell.length_b   1.000
_cell.length_c   1.000
_cell.angle_alpha   90.00
_cell.angle_beta   90.00
_cell.angle_gamma   90.00
#
_symmetry.space_group_name_H-M   'P 1'
#
loop_
_entity.id
_entity.type
_entity.pdbx_description
1 polymer ?
#
loop_
_entity_poly.entity_id
_entity_poly.type
_entity_poly.pdbx_seq_one_letter_code
_entity_poly.pdbx_strand_id
1 'polypeptide(L)'
;MTTFREQDLTGARFERVSLRGARFTQVFLNDASMHAVDFTGAQIRGALFNESRMRGVELVDVEISGELQNVVVNGIDIAPLVDAELNRRMPERAKMRPDDSNGFRQAWSILERLWEGTVACARAFPEAALHRSVDGEWSFIQTLRHLNFASAAWVGRMILGNASPWHQLDLPWDEAPGWDGIPWDREARPSLD
;
A
#
# COMPACT_ATOMS: atom_id res chain seq x y z
N MET A 1 25.11 -5.90 6.84
CA MET A 1 23.75 -5.71 6.30
C MET A 1 23.11 -4.59 7.09
N THR A 2 22.74 -3.48 6.45
CA THR A 2 22.21 -2.28 7.12
C THR A 2 20.69 -2.34 7.13
N THR A 3 20.04 -1.95 8.24
CA THR A 3 18.58 -1.96 8.36
C THR A 3 18.10 -0.67 9.01
N PHE A 4 17.09 -0.06 8.40
CA PHE A 4 16.38 1.12 8.88
C PHE A 4 14.91 0.77 9.04
N ARG A 5 14.36 1.01 10.23
CA ARG A 5 12.97 0.73 10.56
C ARG A 5 12.35 1.92 11.27
N GLU A 6 11.22 2.41 10.76
CA GLU A 6 10.42 3.46 11.41
C GLU A 6 11.26 4.71 11.72
N GLN A 7 12.23 5.02 10.84
CA GLN A 7 13.13 6.16 11.01
C GLN A 7 12.65 7.35 10.19
N ASP A 8 12.78 8.53 10.77
CA ASP A 8 12.70 9.78 10.03
C ASP A 8 14.10 10.18 9.56
N LEU A 9 14.33 10.06 8.26
CA LEU A 9 15.55 10.47 7.55
C LEU A 9 15.24 11.62 6.58
N THR A 10 14.24 12.44 6.90
CA THR A 10 13.88 13.62 6.11
C THR A 10 15.08 14.56 5.99
N GLY A 11 15.36 15.03 4.77
CA GLY A 11 16.51 15.88 4.46
C GLY A 11 17.89 15.20 4.57
N ALA A 12 17.94 13.88 4.83
CA ALA A 12 19.20 13.17 4.98
C ALA A 12 20.06 13.23 3.69
N ARG A 13 21.38 13.24 3.88
CA ARG A 13 22.37 13.28 2.79
C ARG A 13 23.18 12.00 2.76
N PHE A 14 23.09 11.27 1.66
CA PHE A 14 23.85 10.05 1.40
C PHE A 14 24.82 10.30 0.24
N GLU A 15 26.13 10.24 0.51
CA GLU A 15 27.16 10.51 -0.50
C GLU A 15 28.19 9.41 -0.57
N ARG A 16 28.31 8.81 -1.76
CA ARG A 16 29.32 7.78 -2.05
C ARG A 16 29.24 6.60 -1.06
N VAL A 17 28.02 6.22 -0.66
CA VAL A 17 27.76 5.13 0.27
C VAL A 17 27.21 3.91 -0.46
N SER A 18 27.57 2.73 0.02
CA SER A 18 26.97 1.47 -0.43
C SER A 18 25.82 1.09 0.50
N LEU A 19 24.63 0.94 -0.07
CA LEU A 19 23.43 0.42 0.60
C LEU A 19 23.02 -0.92 0.01
N ARG A 20 23.98 -1.68 -0.54
CA ARG A 20 23.73 -3.01 -1.12
C ARG A 20 23.07 -3.93 -0.09
N GLY A 21 21.95 -4.53 -0.49
CA GLY A 21 21.18 -5.42 0.37
C GLY A 21 20.62 -4.76 1.64
N ALA A 22 20.60 -3.42 1.73
CA ALA A 22 20.01 -2.72 2.86
C ALA A 22 18.49 -2.92 2.89
N ARG A 23 17.91 -2.92 4.09
CA ARG A 23 16.45 -2.99 4.29
C ARG A 23 15.93 -1.70 4.88
N PHE A 24 14.94 -1.12 4.21
CA PHE A 24 14.19 0.04 4.66
C PHE A 24 12.75 -0.41 4.86
N THR A 25 12.22 -0.22 6.07
CA THR A 25 10.82 -0.53 6.39
C THR A 25 10.21 0.65 7.10
N GLN A 26 9.18 1.26 6.50
CA GLN A 26 8.50 2.43 7.05
C GLN A 26 9.46 3.60 7.33
N VAL A 27 10.26 4.02 6.35
CA VAL A 27 11.28 5.07 6.51
C VAL A 27 10.87 6.33 5.74
N PHE A 28 10.98 7.49 6.38
CA PHE A 28 10.76 8.77 5.72
C PHE A 28 12.08 9.29 5.11
N LEU A 29 12.11 9.46 3.80
CA LEU A 29 13.24 9.98 3.02
C LEU A 29 12.82 11.20 2.21
N ASN A 30 11.82 11.94 2.71
CA ASN A 30 11.38 13.18 2.10
C ASN A 30 12.55 14.17 2.05
N ASP A 31 12.67 14.94 0.97
CA ASP A 31 13.77 15.89 0.77
C ASP A 31 15.20 15.29 0.82
N ALA A 32 15.33 13.96 0.83
CA ALA A 32 16.65 13.33 0.94
C ALA A 32 17.47 13.54 -0.34
N SER A 33 18.78 13.71 -0.16
CA SER A 33 19.73 13.81 -1.25
C SER A 33 20.64 12.59 -1.29
N MET A 34 20.67 11.90 -2.44
CA MET A 34 21.45 10.69 -2.64
C MET A 34 22.37 10.89 -3.83
N HIS A 35 23.68 10.89 -3.59
CA HIS A 35 24.70 11.05 -4.62
C HIS A 35 25.66 9.87 -4.64
N ALA A 36 25.79 9.21 -5.80
CA ALA A 36 26.66 8.04 -5.96
C ALA A 36 26.37 6.95 -4.93
N VAL A 37 25.09 6.59 -4.79
CA VAL A 37 24.61 5.56 -3.86
C VAL A 37 24.30 4.28 -4.64
N ASP A 38 24.79 3.16 -4.11
CA ASP A 38 24.53 1.83 -4.67
C ASP A 38 23.39 1.15 -3.90
N PHE A 39 22.25 0.95 -4.58
CA PHE A 39 21.06 0.28 -4.04
C PHE A 39 20.91 -1.16 -4.52
N THR A 40 21.96 -1.79 -5.07
CA THR A 40 21.87 -3.14 -5.63
C THR A 40 21.31 -4.13 -4.59
N GLY A 41 20.18 -4.75 -4.92
CA GLY A 41 19.49 -5.72 -4.06
C GLY A 41 18.92 -5.13 -2.76
N ALA A 42 18.83 -3.81 -2.61
CA ALA A 42 18.16 -3.19 -1.47
C ALA A 42 16.65 -3.47 -1.51
N GLN A 43 16.05 -3.65 -0.33
CA GLN A 43 14.61 -3.84 -0.17
C GLN A 43 14.03 -2.64 0.55
N ILE A 44 13.07 -1.96 -0.07
CA ILE A 44 12.48 -0.72 0.44
C ILE A 44 10.96 -0.90 0.47
N ARG A 45 10.39 -1.01 1.67
CA ARG A 45 8.96 -1.22 1.89
C ARG A 45 8.39 -0.10 2.75
N GLY A 46 7.29 0.51 2.29
CA GLY A 46 6.61 1.59 3.02
C GLY A 46 7.47 2.85 3.20
N ALA A 47 8.42 3.13 2.31
CA ALA A 47 9.23 4.34 2.41
C ALA A 47 8.63 5.49 1.61
N LEU A 48 8.72 6.72 2.13
CA LEU A 48 8.27 7.93 1.45
C LEU A 48 9.48 8.71 0.90
N PHE A 49 9.43 9.05 -0.39
CA PHE A 49 10.52 9.70 -1.13
C PHE A 49 10.12 11.07 -1.70
N ASN A 50 9.14 11.73 -1.09
CA ASN A 50 8.61 12.98 -1.63
C ASN A 50 9.74 14.01 -1.77
N GLU A 51 9.82 14.67 -2.92
CA GLU A 51 10.81 15.71 -3.21
C GLU A 51 12.29 15.25 -3.09
N SER A 52 12.54 13.93 -3.00
CA SER A 52 13.89 13.39 -2.93
C SER A 52 14.63 13.48 -4.27
N ARG A 53 15.96 13.59 -4.21
CA ARG A 53 16.80 13.63 -5.41
C ARG A 53 17.92 12.62 -5.37
N MET A 54 17.90 11.73 -6.37
CA MET A 54 18.90 10.69 -6.58
C MET A 54 19.76 11.01 -7.81
N ARG A 55 21.07 11.21 -7.63
CA ARG A 55 22.03 11.56 -8.70
C ARG A 55 23.19 10.57 -8.76
N GLY A 56 23.38 9.95 -9.91
CA GLY A 56 24.45 8.96 -10.09
C GLY A 56 24.25 7.71 -9.23
N VAL A 57 22.99 7.37 -8.93
CA VAL A 57 22.65 6.14 -8.21
C VAL A 57 22.74 4.94 -9.16
N GLU A 58 23.07 3.79 -8.59
CA GLU A 58 23.05 2.51 -9.29
C GLU A 58 21.81 1.71 -8.85
N LEU A 59 20.91 1.45 -9.81
CA LEU A 59 19.70 0.66 -9.63
C LEU A 59 19.79 -0.58 -10.53
N VAL A 60 20.04 -1.73 -9.91
CA VAL A 60 20.15 -3.03 -10.59
C VAL A 60 19.19 -4.00 -9.89
N ASP A 61 18.35 -4.67 -10.69
CA ASP A 61 17.31 -5.59 -10.22
C ASP A 61 16.36 -4.96 -9.18
N VAL A 62 15.93 -3.74 -9.44
CA VAL A 62 15.01 -2.98 -8.57
C VAL A 62 13.57 -3.14 -9.06
N GLU A 63 12.71 -3.61 -8.17
CA GLU A 63 11.26 -3.60 -8.34
C GLU A 63 10.65 -2.42 -7.55
N ILE A 64 9.74 -1.68 -8.17
CA ILE A 64 9.00 -0.59 -7.54
C ILE A 64 7.51 -0.91 -7.62
N SER A 65 6.91 -1.12 -6.46
CA SER A 65 5.48 -1.35 -6.29
C SER A 65 4.94 -0.29 -5.34
N GLY A 66 4.14 0.64 -5.84
CA GLY A 66 3.61 1.77 -5.06
C GLY A 66 2.92 2.83 -5.92
N GLU A 67 2.47 3.91 -5.28
CA GLU A 67 1.95 5.09 -5.97
C GLU A 67 3.12 5.88 -6.58
N LEU A 68 3.03 6.18 -7.88
CA LEU A 68 4.03 6.97 -8.59
C LEU A 68 3.41 8.32 -8.96
N GLN A 69 4.04 9.41 -8.50
CA GLN A 69 3.66 10.76 -8.90
C GLN A 69 4.93 11.55 -9.21
N ASN A 70 5.03 12.07 -10.44
CA ASN A 70 6.18 12.85 -10.92
C ASN A 70 7.54 12.12 -10.72
N VAL A 71 7.58 10.81 -11.00
CA VAL A 71 8.79 10.00 -10.82
C VAL A 71 9.63 10.07 -12.08
N VAL A 72 10.72 10.84 -12.03
CA VAL A 72 11.56 11.11 -13.18
C VAL A 72 12.80 10.22 -13.20
N VAL A 73 12.86 9.29 -14.16
CA VAL A 73 14.02 8.42 -14.42
C VAL A 73 14.72 8.89 -15.67
N ASN A 74 16.01 9.28 -15.55
CA ASN A 74 16.81 9.78 -16.67
C ASN A 74 16.13 10.92 -17.47
N GLY A 75 15.38 11.79 -16.79
CA GLY A 75 14.67 12.91 -17.40
C GLY A 75 13.28 12.60 -17.95
N ILE A 76 12.82 11.36 -17.82
CA ILE A 76 11.49 10.91 -18.28
C ILE A 76 10.61 10.68 -17.05
N ASP A 77 9.46 11.36 -16.98
CA ASP A 77 8.43 11.02 -16.00
C ASP A 77 7.77 9.69 -16.39
N ILE A 78 8.00 8.66 -15.56
CA ILE A 78 7.52 7.31 -15.82
C ILE A 78 6.11 7.06 -15.26
N ALA A 79 5.60 7.91 -14.35
CA ALA A 79 4.29 7.73 -13.74
C ALA A 79 3.16 7.59 -14.79
N PRO A 80 2.99 8.51 -15.76
CA PRO A 80 1.94 8.38 -16.78
C PRO A 80 2.15 7.19 -17.72
N LEU A 81 3.39 6.76 -17.95
CA LEU A 81 3.71 5.59 -18.79
C LEU A 81 3.29 4.29 -18.11
N VAL A 82 3.59 4.19 -16.82
CA VAL A 82 3.18 3.06 -15.98
C VAL A 82 1.66 3.03 -15.86
N ASP A 83 1.01 4.15 -15.58
CA ASP A 83 -0.46 4.22 -15.51
C ASP A 83 -1.14 3.84 -16.83
N ALA A 84 -0.61 4.29 -17.97
CA ALA A 84 -1.13 3.90 -19.28
C ALA A 84 -1.03 2.38 -19.51
N GLU A 85 0.11 1.77 -19.16
CA GLU A 85 0.31 0.32 -19.29
C GLU A 85 -0.58 -0.46 -18.32
N LEU A 86 -0.76 0.01 -17.07
CA LEU A 86 -1.68 -0.60 -16.11
C LEU A 86 -3.12 -0.53 -16.61
N ASN A 87 -3.56 0.61 -17.15
CA ASN A 87 -4.89 0.77 -17.74
C ASN A 87 -5.06 -0.08 -19.01
N ARG A 88 -3.99 -0.29 -19.80
CA ARG A 88 -4.03 -1.21 -20.95
C ARG A 88 -4.23 -2.66 -20.51
N ARG A 89 -3.57 -3.10 -19.43
CA ARG A 89 -3.70 -4.46 -18.88
C ARG A 89 -5.02 -4.67 -18.15
N MET A 90 -5.49 -3.64 -17.44
CA MET A 90 -6.71 -3.66 -16.64
C MET A 90 -7.56 -2.42 -16.99
N PRO A 91 -8.35 -2.46 -18.09
CA PRO A 91 -9.14 -1.31 -18.53
C PRO A 91 -10.13 -0.78 -17.49
N GLU A 92 -10.60 -1.64 -16.59
CA GLU A 92 -11.48 -1.26 -15.49
C GLU A 92 -10.82 -0.33 -14.47
N ARG A 93 -9.48 -0.39 -14.31
CA ARG A 93 -8.71 0.49 -13.42
C ARG A 93 -8.92 1.96 -13.78
N ALA A 94 -8.99 2.28 -15.07
CA ALA A 94 -9.19 3.65 -15.54
C ALA A 94 -10.52 4.27 -15.06
N LYS A 95 -11.49 3.43 -14.65
CA LYS A 95 -12.78 3.87 -14.13
C LYS A 95 -12.79 4.12 -12.63
N MET A 96 -11.68 3.87 -11.93
CA MET A 96 -11.57 3.98 -10.46
C MET A 96 -11.24 5.40 -9.97
N ARG A 97 -11.23 6.40 -10.87
CA ARG A 97 -11.11 7.81 -10.54
C ARG A 97 -12.24 8.62 -11.21
N PRO A 98 -13.51 8.30 -10.96
CA PRO A 98 -14.61 9.07 -11.53
C PRO A 98 -14.72 10.45 -10.86
N ASP A 99 -15.16 11.44 -11.63
CA ASP A 99 -15.38 12.82 -11.17
C ASP A 99 -16.87 13.22 -11.19
N ASP A 100 -17.75 12.31 -11.62
CA ASP A 100 -19.20 12.50 -11.63
C ASP A 100 -19.96 11.31 -11.00
N SER A 101 -21.23 11.57 -10.64
CA SER A 101 -22.08 10.58 -9.97
C SER A 101 -22.36 9.32 -10.81
N ASN A 102 -22.36 9.43 -12.13
CA ASN A 102 -22.62 8.29 -13.01
C ASN A 102 -21.38 7.39 -13.11
N GLY A 103 -20.19 7.99 -13.19
CA GLY A 103 -18.91 7.33 -13.10
C GLY A 103 -18.75 6.58 -11.78
N PHE A 104 -19.14 7.18 -10.64
CA PHE A 104 -19.15 6.48 -9.36
C PHE A 104 -20.08 5.25 -9.35
N ARG A 105 -21.30 5.37 -9.89
CA ARG A 105 -22.21 4.21 -10.01
C ARG A 105 -21.62 3.11 -10.89
N GLN A 106 -21.00 3.49 -12.02
CA GLN A 106 -20.35 2.52 -12.90
C GLN A 106 -19.16 1.83 -12.22
N ALA A 107 -18.31 2.60 -11.53
CA ALA A 107 -17.16 2.07 -10.80
C ALA A 107 -17.62 1.11 -9.71
N TRP A 108 -18.68 1.46 -8.97
CA TRP A 108 -19.29 0.61 -7.96
C TRP A 108 -19.73 -0.74 -8.52
N SER A 109 -20.52 -0.76 -9.60
CA SER A 109 -20.98 -2.02 -10.20
C SER A 109 -19.83 -2.88 -10.76
N ILE A 110 -18.72 -2.28 -11.18
CA ILE A 110 -17.52 -3.01 -11.59
C ILE A 110 -16.86 -3.64 -10.36
N LEU A 111 -16.66 -2.85 -9.31
CA LEU A 111 -16.05 -3.32 -8.06
C LEU A 111 -16.87 -4.45 -7.43
N GLU A 112 -18.20 -4.33 -7.38
CA GLU A 112 -19.08 -5.40 -6.90
C GLU A 112 -18.87 -6.71 -7.66
N ARG A 113 -18.88 -6.67 -9.01
CA ARG A 113 -18.65 -7.87 -9.82
C ARG A 113 -17.27 -8.49 -9.59
N LEU A 114 -16.21 -7.67 -9.58
CA LEU A 114 -14.84 -8.16 -9.36
C LEU A 114 -14.68 -8.73 -7.95
N TRP A 115 -15.33 -8.10 -6.99
CA TRP A 115 -15.34 -8.52 -5.60
C TRP A 115 -16.05 -9.86 -5.41
N GLU A 116 -17.23 -10.04 -6.00
CA GLU A 116 -17.96 -11.32 -6.02
C GLU A 116 -17.08 -12.45 -6.55
N GLY A 117 -16.38 -12.23 -7.65
CA GLY A 117 -15.43 -13.21 -8.22
C GLY A 117 -14.26 -13.52 -7.28
N THR A 118 -13.74 -12.50 -6.60
CA THR A 118 -12.64 -12.64 -5.63
C THR A 118 -13.08 -13.47 -4.42
N VAL A 119 -14.26 -13.16 -3.84
CA VAL A 119 -14.83 -13.88 -2.71
C VAL A 119 -15.20 -15.32 -3.10
N ALA A 120 -15.78 -15.53 -4.29
CA ALA A 120 -16.09 -16.88 -4.78
C ALA A 120 -14.82 -17.73 -4.95
N CYS A 121 -13.75 -17.14 -5.49
CA CYS A 121 -12.44 -17.79 -5.57
C CYS A 121 -11.91 -18.13 -4.17
N ALA A 122 -11.95 -17.19 -3.23
CA ALA A 122 -11.54 -17.42 -1.84
C ALA A 122 -12.32 -18.59 -1.21
N ARG A 123 -13.65 -18.62 -1.36
CA ARG A 123 -14.52 -19.70 -0.84
C ARG A 123 -14.18 -21.10 -1.38
N ALA A 124 -13.49 -21.20 -2.53
CA ALA A 124 -13.05 -22.48 -3.07
C ALA A 124 -11.79 -23.03 -2.38
N PHE A 125 -11.06 -22.22 -1.61
CA PHE A 125 -9.90 -22.66 -0.83
C PHE A 125 -10.32 -23.24 0.54
N PRO A 126 -9.50 -24.13 1.13
CA PRO A 126 -9.66 -24.52 2.52
C PRO A 126 -9.61 -23.30 3.44
N GLU A 127 -10.43 -23.27 4.48
CA GLU A 127 -10.52 -22.15 5.44
C GLU A 127 -9.15 -21.72 5.99
N ALA A 128 -8.30 -22.68 6.35
CA ALA A 128 -6.94 -22.40 6.84
C ALA A 128 -6.09 -21.58 5.85
N ALA A 129 -6.32 -21.70 4.54
CA ALA A 129 -5.61 -20.94 3.53
C ALA A 129 -6.04 -19.47 3.49
N LEU A 130 -7.27 -19.14 3.92
CA LEU A 130 -7.79 -17.77 3.96
C LEU A 130 -7.11 -16.91 5.03
N HIS A 131 -6.54 -17.55 6.06
CA HIS A 131 -5.79 -16.92 7.14
C HIS A 131 -4.28 -16.92 6.92
N ARG A 132 -3.81 -17.39 5.76
CA ARG A 132 -2.37 -17.47 5.47
C ARG A 132 -1.89 -16.17 4.82
N SER A 133 -0.91 -15.53 5.44
CA SER A 133 -0.12 -14.45 4.84
C SER A 133 0.92 -15.01 3.86
N VAL A 134 1.20 -14.26 2.79
CA VAL A 134 2.21 -14.59 1.77
C VAL A 134 3.10 -13.36 1.60
N ASP A 135 4.42 -13.56 1.55
CA ASP A 135 5.42 -12.50 1.36
C ASP A 135 5.32 -11.30 2.33
N GLY A 136 4.81 -11.57 3.54
CA GLY A 136 4.61 -10.54 4.56
C GLY A 136 3.45 -9.59 4.27
N GLU A 137 2.58 -9.92 3.32
CA GLU A 137 1.29 -9.28 3.08
C GLU A 137 0.19 -9.89 3.94
N TRP A 138 -0.92 -9.16 4.09
CA TRP A 138 -2.08 -9.63 4.82
C TRP A 138 -2.73 -10.84 4.17
N SER A 139 -3.27 -11.72 5.01
CA SER A 139 -4.17 -12.78 4.56
C SER A 139 -5.48 -12.21 4.04
N PHE A 140 -6.24 -13.02 3.28
CA PHE A 140 -7.54 -12.59 2.75
C PHE A 140 -8.49 -12.12 3.85
N ILE A 141 -8.55 -12.85 4.98
CA ILE A 141 -9.40 -12.47 6.12
C ILE A 141 -8.93 -11.16 6.77
N GLN A 142 -7.63 -10.93 6.92
CA GLN A 142 -7.12 -9.66 7.45
C GLN A 142 -7.48 -8.48 6.53
N THR A 143 -7.39 -8.66 5.22
CA THR A 143 -7.83 -7.65 4.25
C THR A 143 -9.32 -7.32 4.40
N LEU A 144 -10.19 -8.32 4.56
CA LEU A 144 -11.62 -8.10 4.79
C LEU A 144 -11.89 -7.30 6.06
N ARG A 145 -11.23 -7.69 7.15
CA ARG A 145 -11.34 -7.01 8.44
C ARG A 145 -10.89 -5.56 8.35
N HIS A 146 -9.89 -5.27 7.53
CA HIS A 146 -9.47 -3.90 7.26
C HIS A 146 -10.44 -3.13 6.38
N LEU A 147 -11.04 -3.75 5.38
CA LEU A 147 -12.06 -3.08 4.56
C LEU A 147 -13.31 -2.74 5.38
N ASN A 148 -13.67 -3.58 6.35
CA ASN A 148 -14.72 -3.28 7.31
C ASN A 148 -14.36 -2.08 8.19
N PHE A 149 -13.14 -2.08 8.74
CA PHE A 149 -12.61 -0.94 9.49
C PHE A 149 -12.59 0.35 8.66
N ALA A 150 -12.11 0.30 7.42
CA ALA A 150 -12.04 1.46 6.53
C ALA A 150 -13.45 2.02 6.25
N SER A 151 -14.44 1.14 6.04
CA SER A 151 -15.84 1.54 5.87
C SER A 151 -16.41 2.19 7.14
N ALA A 152 -16.14 1.61 8.32
CA ALA A 152 -16.52 2.18 9.60
C ALA A 152 -15.86 3.55 9.84
N ALA A 153 -14.58 3.69 9.50
CA ALA A 153 -13.82 4.92 9.67
C ALA A 153 -14.31 6.04 8.75
N TRP A 154 -14.39 5.78 7.43
CA TRP A 154 -14.72 6.82 6.46
C TRP A 154 -16.23 7.08 6.38
N VAL A 155 -17.05 6.03 6.31
CA VAL A 155 -18.50 6.20 6.18
C VAL A 155 -19.15 6.37 7.55
N GLY A 156 -18.93 5.42 8.46
CA GLY A 156 -19.56 5.42 9.77
C GLY A 156 -19.17 6.65 10.61
N ARG A 157 -17.87 6.91 10.76
CA ARG A 157 -17.37 7.99 11.62
C ARG A 157 -17.34 9.34 10.89
N MET A 158 -16.62 9.44 9.77
CA MET A 158 -16.39 10.74 9.14
C MET A 158 -17.64 11.31 8.45
N ILE A 159 -18.36 10.49 7.67
CA ILE A 159 -19.54 10.96 6.94
C ILE A 159 -20.79 10.98 7.82
N LEU A 160 -21.07 9.89 8.54
CA LEU A 160 -22.30 9.73 9.32
C LEU A 160 -22.18 10.24 10.77
N GLY A 161 -20.99 10.60 11.23
CA GLY A 161 -20.78 11.20 12.55
C GLY A 161 -20.91 10.24 13.73
N ASN A 162 -20.91 8.91 13.52
CA ASN A 162 -20.91 7.95 14.61
C ASN A 162 -19.55 7.97 15.33
N ALA A 163 -19.51 8.30 16.62
CA ALA A 163 -18.28 8.42 17.38
C ALA A 163 -17.50 7.10 17.54
N SER A 164 -18.19 5.95 17.50
CA SER A 164 -17.59 4.63 17.72
C SER A 164 -18.27 3.55 16.87
N PRO A 165 -18.12 3.59 15.52
CA PRO A 165 -18.76 2.65 14.61
C PRO A 165 -18.05 1.29 14.50
N TRP A 166 -17.07 1.03 15.37
CA TRP A 166 -16.13 -0.08 15.23
C TRP A 166 -16.78 -1.42 15.55
N HIS A 167 -16.54 -2.40 14.69
CA HIS A 167 -16.87 -3.80 14.93
C HIS A 167 -15.69 -4.52 15.60
N GLN A 168 -15.94 -5.51 16.47
CA GLN A 168 -14.86 -6.22 17.19
C GLN A 168 -13.84 -6.90 16.26
N LEU A 169 -14.26 -7.25 15.04
CA LEU A 169 -13.41 -7.84 14.02
C LEU A 169 -12.68 -6.80 13.16
N ASP A 170 -12.89 -5.50 13.36
CA ASP A 170 -12.15 -4.48 12.63
C ASP A 170 -10.65 -4.64 12.83
N LEU A 171 -9.90 -4.37 11.77
CA LEU A 171 -8.44 -4.41 11.78
C LEU A 171 -7.86 -3.15 11.15
N PRO A 172 -7.33 -2.21 11.96
CA PRO A 172 -6.56 -1.09 11.45
C PRO A 172 -5.31 -1.53 10.67
N TRP A 173 -4.68 -0.60 9.95
CA TRP A 173 -3.40 -0.86 9.29
C TRP A 173 -2.30 -1.11 10.31
N ASP A 174 -1.22 -1.78 9.90
CA ASP A 174 -0.20 -2.31 10.82
C ASP A 174 0.47 -1.22 11.68
N GLU A 175 0.54 0.01 11.18
CA GLU A 175 1.18 1.15 11.82
C GLU A 175 0.21 2.11 12.54
N ALA A 176 -1.10 1.83 12.57
CA ALA A 176 -2.03 2.67 13.31
C ALA A 176 -1.61 2.79 14.81
N PRO A 177 -1.78 3.96 15.44
CA PRO A 177 -1.14 4.29 16.72
C PRO A 177 -1.80 3.65 17.95
N GLY A 178 -2.66 2.64 17.79
CA GLY A 178 -3.33 1.94 18.89
C GLY A 178 -4.30 2.83 19.69
N TRP A 179 -5.20 3.54 19.00
CA TRP A 179 -6.17 4.44 19.64
C TRP A 179 -7.14 3.72 20.58
N ASP A 180 -7.42 4.34 21.73
CA ASP A 180 -8.41 3.84 22.69
C ASP A 180 -9.79 3.65 22.05
N GLY A 181 -10.38 2.48 22.29
CA GLY A 181 -11.72 2.12 21.80
C GLY A 181 -11.76 1.61 20.35
N ILE A 182 -10.63 1.58 19.62
CA ILE A 182 -10.55 0.98 18.28
C ILE A 182 -10.03 -0.46 18.41
N PRO A 183 -10.78 -1.48 17.93
CA PRO A 183 -10.36 -2.87 17.95
C PRO A 183 -9.04 -3.10 17.21
N TRP A 184 -8.20 -3.98 17.77
CA TRP A 184 -6.91 -4.37 17.19
C TRP A 184 -6.57 -5.84 17.52
N ASP A 185 -7.52 -6.76 17.38
CA ASP A 185 -7.18 -8.16 17.58
C ASP A 185 -6.58 -8.75 16.30
N ARG A 186 -5.25 -8.76 16.16
CA ARG A 186 -4.60 -9.35 14.98
C ARG A 186 -4.76 -10.87 14.90
N GLU A 187 -4.95 -11.51 16.05
CA GLU A 187 -5.03 -12.96 16.17
C GLU A 187 -6.45 -13.49 15.97
N ALA A 188 -7.46 -12.62 15.92
CA ALA A 188 -8.82 -13.00 15.58
C ALA A 188 -8.87 -13.69 14.20
N ARG A 189 -9.42 -14.90 14.20
CA ARG A 189 -9.62 -15.77 13.03
C ARG A 189 -11.12 -16.06 12.83
N PRO A 190 -11.92 -15.05 12.42
CA PRO A 190 -13.31 -15.31 12.08
C PRO A 190 -13.41 -16.16 10.81
N SER A 191 -14.48 -16.95 10.70
CA SER A 191 -14.86 -17.56 9.43
C SER A 191 -15.15 -16.48 8.38
N LEU A 192 -15.11 -16.88 7.10
CA LEU A 192 -15.55 -16.02 6.01
C LEU A 192 -17.08 -15.85 5.95
N ASP A 193 -17.82 -16.78 6.56
CA ASP A 193 -19.28 -16.76 6.68
C ASP A 193 -19.75 -16.04 7.96
#